data_AF-A0A1Y1ILP8-F1
#
_entry.id   AF-A0A1Y1ILP8-F1
#
_cell.length_a   1.000
_cell.length_b   1.000
_cell.length_c   1.000
_cell.angle_alpha   90.00
_cell.angle_beta   90.00
_cell.angle_gamma   90.00
#
_symmetry.space_group_name_H-M   'P 1'
#
loop_
_entity.id
_entity.type
_entity.pdbx_description
1 polymer ?
#
loop_
_entity_poly.entity_id
_entity_poly.type
_entity_poly.pdbx_seq_one_letter_code
_entity_poly.pdbx_strand_id
1 'polypeptide(L)'
;MCPVVGQPGAHLRVCSQYDGPPVTIIGEGRIGRAFAQMAGKRALLLGRGEGIPDAPESHREEDSWQSGPVLVATRNGDLQDVLEWVPLKRRPDLVFLQNGMLFPWLRQQHLLPDCTLALLYFSSAVDDSNPARMRVVDGGGKTTAWGRWATTVVEILESGGVRAAVIDDWATFSGLTVEKLLWSSIFWLLSAGLAGKPVGRIARENRLDVRALVAELLPIADAHVASSADGSPEGASSSAQAAPGTTSSTAGHRATSIKDVVSARSPEGAAAQAFEKHSCRSGLKARYWDDVPLIGDVARLASGEDDSIPGGGLLPTRAQEGDPHWSSNSVASETLPVESTADGSEERIERLVDSLCEYSLAIGAAVPSREMALAEFEWRNGWFLSKETSPTHLAWLQQAGVDTRAAS
;
A
#
# COMPACT_ATOMS: atom_id res chain seq x y z
N MET A 1 25.32 7.55 -11.28
CA MET A 1 24.53 8.52 -12.07
C MET A 1 23.18 7.87 -12.35
N CYS A 2 22.14 8.26 -11.62
CA CYS A 2 20.78 7.78 -11.82
C CYS A 2 20.20 8.37 -13.12
N PRO A 3 19.47 7.62 -13.95
CA PRO A 3 18.88 8.17 -15.15
C PRO A 3 17.68 9.06 -14.80
N VAL A 4 17.63 10.22 -15.44
CA VAL A 4 16.56 11.22 -15.34
C VAL A 4 15.30 10.67 -16.04
N VAL A 5 14.18 10.68 -15.34
CA VAL A 5 12.85 10.35 -15.87
C VAL A 5 12.44 11.44 -16.88
N GLY A 6 12.14 11.07 -18.13
CA GLY A 6 11.54 12.01 -19.09
C GLY A 6 11.92 11.92 -20.57
N GLN A 7 12.67 10.93 -21.05
CA GLN A 7 12.92 10.83 -22.50
C GLN A 7 11.86 10.00 -23.26
N PRO A 8 11.18 10.58 -24.27
CA PRO A 8 10.29 9.83 -25.16
C PRO A 8 11.14 9.00 -26.14
N GLY A 9 11.11 7.67 -26.00
CA GLY A 9 11.83 6.74 -26.88
C GLY A 9 12.56 5.58 -26.19
N ALA A 10 12.56 5.53 -24.85
CA ALA A 10 13.03 4.34 -24.15
C ALA A 10 11.99 3.23 -24.31
N HIS A 11 12.17 2.37 -25.31
CA HIS A 11 11.48 1.09 -25.38
C HIS A 11 11.75 0.33 -24.07
N LEU A 12 10.73 0.22 -23.21
CA LEU A 12 10.76 -0.63 -22.03
C LEU A 12 11.18 -2.02 -22.53
N ARG A 13 12.39 -2.48 -22.17
CA ARG A 13 12.73 -3.88 -22.31
C ARG A 13 11.85 -4.61 -21.30
N VAL A 14 10.68 -5.08 -21.74
CA VAL A 14 9.92 -6.07 -20.99
C VAL A 14 10.84 -7.29 -20.91
N CYS A 15 11.52 -7.44 -19.78
CA CYS A 15 12.28 -8.65 -19.50
C CYS A 15 11.24 -9.77 -19.43
N SER A 16 11.22 -10.64 -20.43
CA SER A 16 10.06 -11.51 -20.67
C SER A 16 9.82 -12.53 -19.56
N GLN A 17 10.73 -12.69 -18.59
CA GLN A 17 10.59 -13.49 -17.38
C GLN A 17 11.49 -12.93 -16.26
N TYR A 18 10.96 -12.82 -15.04
CA TYR A 18 11.72 -12.53 -13.82
C TYR A 18 12.69 -13.68 -13.48
N ASP A 19 13.96 -13.36 -13.22
CA ASP A 19 15.04 -14.34 -12.99
C ASP A 19 15.69 -14.28 -11.60
N GLY A 20 15.27 -13.32 -10.75
CA GLY A 20 15.77 -13.08 -9.40
C GLY A 20 15.44 -14.20 -8.38
N PRO A 21 15.62 -13.93 -7.07
CA PRO A 21 15.39 -14.92 -6.02
C PRO A 21 13.94 -15.43 -6.03
N PRO A 22 13.70 -16.62 -5.50
CA PRO A 22 12.34 -17.13 -5.42
C PRO A 22 11.43 -16.27 -4.53
N VAL A 23 10.13 -16.25 -4.84
CA VAL A 23 9.17 -15.33 -4.22
C VAL A 23 8.02 -16.13 -3.62
N THR A 24 7.78 -15.96 -2.32
CA THR A 24 6.55 -16.47 -1.68
C THR A 24 5.47 -15.40 -1.74
N ILE A 25 4.25 -15.77 -2.12
CA ILE A 25 3.12 -14.86 -2.24
C ILE A 25 1.96 -15.40 -1.41
N ILE A 26 1.52 -14.64 -0.42
CA ILE A 26 0.39 -15.01 0.44
C ILE A 26 -0.85 -14.28 -0.05
N GLY A 27 -1.84 -15.04 -0.53
CA GLY A 27 -3.14 -14.51 -0.97
C GLY A 27 -3.38 -14.70 -2.47
N GLU A 28 -4.37 -15.51 -2.81
CA GLU A 28 -4.71 -15.89 -4.19
C GLU A 28 -5.64 -14.91 -4.90
N GLY A 29 -5.75 -13.67 -4.38
CA GLY A 29 -6.54 -12.60 -4.99
C GLY A 29 -5.91 -12.08 -6.28
N ARG A 30 -6.55 -11.06 -6.88
CA ARG A 30 -6.10 -10.44 -8.14
C ARG A 30 -4.64 -9.98 -8.10
N ILE A 31 -4.22 -9.33 -7.01
CA ILE A 31 -2.85 -8.85 -6.85
C ILE A 31 -1.87 -10.01 -6.70
N GLY A 32 -2.15 -11.00 -5.85
CA GLY A 32 -1.25 -12.14 -5.67
C GLY A 32 -1.09 -12.98 -6.94
N ARG A 33 -2.18 -13.21 -7.68
CA ARG A 33 -2.13 -13.85 -9.00
C ARG A 33 -1.35 -13.05 -10.03
N ALA A 34 -1.45 -11.72 -10.00
CA ALA A 34 -0.68 -10.86 -10.89
C ALA A 34 0.82 -10.98 -10.58
N PHE A 35 1.22 -10.90 -9.31
CA PHE A 35 2.61 -11.10 -8.90
C PHE A 35 3.11 -12.52 -9.23
N ALA A 36 2.28 -13.55 -9.04
CA ALA A 36 2.65 -14.92 -9.40
C ALA A 36 2.88 -15.07 -10.92
N GLN A 37 2.03 -14.45 -11.74
CA GLN A 37 2.21 -14.42 -13.19
C GLN A 37 3.50 -13.68 -13.60
N MET A 38 3.78 -12.54 -12.98
CA MET A 38 4.98 -11.74 -13.26
C MET A 38 6.27 -12.47 -12.85
N ALA A 39 6.30 -13.05 -11.64
CA ALA A 39 7.43 -13.83 -11.15
C ALA A 39 7.59 -15.21 -11.81
N GLY A 40 6.56 -15.70 -12.50
CA GLY A 40 6.60 -16.95 -13.27
C GLY A 40 6.99 -18.15 -12.42
N LYS A 41 7.98 -18.93 -12.88
CA LYS A 41 8.44 -20.15 -12.19
C LYS A 41 9.12 -19.89 -10.84
N ARG A 42 9.43 -18.64 -10.52
CA ARG A 42 9.99 -18.25 -9.22
C ARG A 42 8.92 -18.06 -8.15
N ALA A 43 7.64 -18.04 -8.53
CA ALA A 43 6.53 -17.80 -7.60
C ALA A 43 6.07 -19.08 -6.88
N LEU A 44 5.93 -18.96 -5.56
CA LEU A 44 5.15 -19.87 -4.73
C LEU A 44 3.92 -19.11 -4.23
N LEU A 45 2.76 -19.37 -4.82
CA LEU A 45 1.49 -18.78 -4.41
C LEU A 45 0.85 -19.67 -3.33
N LEU A 46 0.50 -19.06 -2.19
CA LEU A 46 -0.07 -19.72 -1.03
C LEU A 46 -1.46 -19.17 -0.69
N GLY A 47 -2.38 -20.09 -0.43
CA GLY A 47 -3.69 -19.85 0.15
C GLY A 47 -3.65 -19.69 1.67
N ARG A 48 -4.84 -19.49 2.26
CA ARG A 48 -4.98 -19.32 3.72
C ARG A 48 -4.63 -20.62 4.45
N GLY A 49 -3.64 -20.56 5.35
CA GLY A 49 -3.25 -21.68 6.21
C GLY A 49 -2.26 -22.66 5.56
N GLU A 50 -1.83 -22.42 4.33
CA GLU A 50 -0.89 -23.27 3.60
C GLU A 50 0.56 -22.98 4.03
N GLY A 51 0.96 -23.39 5.25
CA GLY A 51 2.34 -23.49 5.75
C GLY A 51 3.46 -22.86 4.91
N ILE A 52 4.10 -21.75 5.33
CA ILE A 52 5.22 -21.17 4.54
C ILE A 52 6.36 -22.17 4.60
N PRO A 53 6.73 -22.82 3.49
CA PRO A 53 7.77 -23.82 3.55
C PRO A 53 9.12 -23.13 3.78
N ASP A 54 10.00 -23.79 4.54
CA ASP A 54 11.40 -23.36 4.63
C ASP A 54 12.07 -23.41 3.23
N ALA A 55 11.63 -24.34 2.36
CA ALA A 55 11.93 -24.42 0.92
C ALA A 55 10.81 -25.20 0.16
N PRO A 56 10.45 -24.86 -1.10
CA PRO A 56 9.47 -25.60 -1.89
C PRO A 56 9.91 -27.05 -2.15
N GLU A 57 8.95 -27.98 -2.29
CA GLU A 57 9.24 -29.40 -2.47
C GLU A 57 10.14 -29.71 -3.67
N SER A 58 10.01 -28.94 -4.77
CA SER A 58 10.83 -29.08 -5.98
C SER A 58 12.30 -28.67 -5.82
N HIS A 59 12.69 -28.11 -4.67
CA HIS A 59 14.03 -27.57 -4.41
C HIS A 59 14.63 -28.08 -3.10
N ARG A 60 14.01 -29.07 -2.43
CA ARG A 60 14.51 -29.65 -1.16
C ARG A 60 15.80 -30.47 -1.32
N GLU A 61 16.19 -30.84 -2.55
CA GLU A 61 17.37 -31.67 -2.82
C GLU A 61 18.66 -30.88 -3.13
N GLU A 62 18.58 -29.56 -3.35
CA GLU A 62 19.77 -28.71 -3.52
C GLU A 62 19.87 -27.69 -2.38
N ASP A 63 21.02 -27.62 -1.72
CA ASP A 63 21.43 -26.60 -0.73
C ASP A 63 21.45 -25.15 -1.28
N SER A 64 20.75 -24.88 -2.39
CA SER A 64 20.81 -23.65 -3.19
C SER A 64 19.61 -22.71 -3.00
N TRP A 65 18.59 -23.09 -2.20
CA TRP A 65 17.46 -22.20 -1.95
C TRP A 65 17.86 -21.03 -1.05
N GLN A 66 18.10 -19.88 -1.66
CA GLN A 66 18.21 -18.60 -0.96
C GLN A 66 16.78 -18.13 -0.61
N SER A 67 16.52 -17.87 0.67
CA SER A 67 15.25 -17.29 1.11
C SER A 67 15.02 -15.96 0.38
N GLY A 68 13.89 -15.84 -0.30
CA GLY A 68 13.48 -14.58 -0.94
C GLY A 68 12.28 -13.93 -0.24
N PRO A 69 11.73 -12.87 -0.86
CA PRO A 69 10.67 -12.07 -0.25
C PRO A 69 9.37 -12.85 -0.05
N VAL A 70 8.61 -12.43 0.95
CA VAL A 70 7.27 -12.92 1.26
C VAL A 70 6.26 -11.79 1.01
N LEU A 71 5.64 -11.79 -0.16
CA LEU A 71 4.65 -10.80 -0.55
C LEU A 71 3.32 -11.07 0.13
N VAL A 72 2.84 -10.09 0.90
CA VAL A 72 1.54 -10.14 1.55
C VAL A 72 0.51 -9.53 0.60
N ALA A 73 -0.18 -10.37 -0.17
CA ALA A 73 -1.21 -10.01 -1.13
C ALA A 73 -2.64 -10.28 -0.60
N THR A 74 -2.83 -10.13 0.71
CA THR A 74 -4.13 -10.24 1.41
C THR A 74 -4.73 -8.86 1.67
N ARG A 75 -5.98 -8.82 2.17
CA ARG A 75 -6.63 -7.58 2.61
C ARG A 75 -6.04 -7.14 3.95
N ASN A 76 -6.17 -5.85 4.27
CA ASN A 76 -5.64 -5.29 5.52
C ASN A 76 -6.21 -5.99 6.78
N GLY A 77 -7.49 -6.38 6.75
CA GLY A 77 -8.13 -7.10 7.86
C GLY A 77 -7.59 -8.51 8.10
N ASP A 78 -6.85 -9.09 7.15
CA ASP A 78 -6.24 -10.42 7.28
C ASP A 78 -4.75 -10.35 7.71
N LEU A 79 -4.18 -9.16 7.93
CA LEU A 79 -2.74 -9.01 8.19
C LEU A 79 -2.29 -9.68 9.51
N GLN A 80 -3.15 -9.65 10.53
CA GLN A 80 -2.85 -10.30 11.82
C GLN A 80 -2.74 -11.82 11.66
N ASP A 81 -3.70 -12.45 10.98
CA ASP A 81 -3.70 -13.88 10.67
C ASP A 81 -2.44 -14.29 9.89
N VAL A 82 -1.96 -13.42 8.98
CA VAL A 82 -0.69 -13.65 8.26
C VAL A 82 0.49 -13.68 9.23
N LEU A 83 0.59 -12.75 10.19
CA LEU A 83 1.70 -12.72 11.15
C LEU A 83 1.70 -13.89 12.14
N GLU A 84 0.54 -14.43 12.50
CA GLU A 84 0.43 -15.59 13.37
C GLU A 84 0.99 -16.86 12.72
N TRP A 85 0.87 -16.94 11.39
CA TRP A 85 1.33 -18.09 10.62
C TRP A 85 2.78 -17.92 10.10
N VAL A 86 3.22 -16.70 9.78
CA VAL A 86 4.60 -16.45 9.31
C VAL A 86 5.60 -16.69 10.44
N PRO A 87 6.59 -17.59 10.27
CA PRO A 87 7.64 -17.81 11.27
C PRO A 87 8.39 -16.51 11.60
N LEU A 88 8.69 -16.28 12.89
CA LEU A 88 9.38 -15.06 13.36
C LEU A 88 10.63 -14.71 12.53
N LYS A 89 11.45 -15.71 12.21
CA LYS A 89 12.68 -15.56 11.40
C LYS A 89 12.44 -15.04 9.97
N ARG A 90 11.22 -15.19 9.44
CA ARG A 90 10.83 -14.76 8.08
C ARG A 90 10.11 -13.41 8.08
N ARG A 91 9.76 -12.86 9.24
CA ARG A 91 9.08 -11.55 9.33
C ARG A 91 9.88 -10.40 8.71
N PRO A 92 11.23 -10.37 8.81
CA PRO A 92 12.03 -9.40 8.07
C PRO A 92 11.92 -9.54 6.54
N ASP A 93 11.45 -10.67 6.00
CA ASP A 93 11.28 -10.86 4.56
C ASP A 93 9.90 -10.42 4.05
N LEU A 94 9.02 -9.95 4.93
CA LEU A 94 7.68 -9.53 4.54
C LEU A 94 7.72 -8.28 3.66
N VAL A 95 6.96 -8.35 2.58
CA VAL A 95 6.69 -7.24 1.66
C VAL A 95 5.21 -6.90 1.74
N PHE A 96 4.88 -5.72 2.26
CA PHE A 96 3.49 -5.25 2.34
C PHE A 96 3.08 -4.51 1.07
N LEU A 97 1.93 -4.89 0.52
CA LEU A 97 1.37 -4.40 -0.74
C LEU A 97 0.07 -3.59 -0.54
N GLN A 98 -0.30 -3.37 0.71
CA GLN A 98 -1.60 -2.85 1.12
C GLN A 98 -1.73 -1.36 0.82
N ASN A 99 -2.99 -0.92 0.67
CA ASN A 99 -3.31 0.51 0.64
C ASN A 99 -3.61 1.01 2.06
N GLY A 100 -3.55 2.34 2.23
CA GLY A 100 -3.85 3.00 3.49
C GLY A 100 -2.62 3.25 4.37
N MET A 101 -2.86 3.75 5.58
CA MET A 101 -1.80 4.13 6.52
C MET A 101 -1.41 2.95 7.42
N LEU A 102 -0.43 2.16 6.98
CA LEU A 102 0.03 0.97 7.71
C LEU A 102 1.04 1.27 8.83
N PHE A 103 1.70 2.43 8.80
CA PHE A 103 2.85 2.69 9.67
C PHE A 103 2.58 2.48 11.17
N PRO A 104 1.46 2.94 11.76
CA PRO A 104 1.18 2.70 13.17
C PRO A 104 1.12 1.20 13.51
N TRP A 105 0.43 0.41 12.68
CA TRP A 105 0.30 -1.03 12.87
C TRP A 105 1.65 -1.74 12.71
N LEU A 106 2.43 -1.41 11.67
CA LEU A 106 3.74 -2.02 11.45
C LEU A 106 4.71 -1.79 12.61
N ARG A 107 4.69 -0.62 13.24
CA ARG A 107 5.50 -0.34 14.44
C ARG A 107 5.04 -1.14 15.64
N GLN A 108 3.73 -1.21 15.87
CA GLN A 108 3.16 -2.02 16.95
C GLN A 108 3.55 -3.50 16.82
N GLN A 109 3.68 -4.00 15.58
CA GLN A 109 4.13 -5.36 15.31
C GLN A 109 5.65 -5.53 15.25
N HIS A 110 6.43 -4.47 15.51
CA HIS A 110 7.90 -4.45 15.42
C HIS A 110 8.45 -4.89 14.05
N LEU A 111 7.77 -4.51 12.97
CA LEU A 111 8.15 -4.86 11.60
C LEU A 111 8.96 -3.76 10.90
N LEU A 112 8.80 -2.50 11.30
CA LEU A 112 9.66 -1.41 10.85
C LEU A 112 10.93 -1.33 11.72
N PRO A 113 12.12 -1.08 11.12
CA PRO A 113 12.35 -0.74 9.70
C PRO A 113 12.62 -1.94 8.78
N ASP A 114 12.58 -3.18 9.29
CA ASP A 114 13.13 -4.34 8.58
C ASP A 114 12.27 -4.84 7.40
N CYS A 115 10.95 -4.64 7.46
CA CYS A 115 10.04 -5.06 6.39
C CYS A 115 10.17 -4.18 5.14
N THR A 116 9.75 -4.72 4.00
CA THR A 116 9.67 -3.96 2.73
C THR A 116 8.25 -3.47 2.50
N LEU A 117 8.10 -2.28 1.95
CA LEU A 117 6.82 -1.67 1.63
C LEU A 117 6.76 -1.34 0.13
N ALA A 118 5.63 -1.63 -0.52
CA ALA A 118 5.40 -1.30 -1.92
C ALA A 118 4.12 -0.47 -2.10
N LEU A 119 4.28 0.76 -2.61
CA LEU A 119 3.20 1.64 -2.98
C LEU A 119 2.77 1.34 -4.42
N LEU A 120 1.86 0.39 -4.58
CA LEU A 120 1.41 -0.04 -5.91
C LEU A 120 0.52 1.01 -6.61
N TYR A 121 0.88 1.36 -7.84
CA TYR A 121 0.08 2.15 -8.78
C TYR A 121 -0.05 1.35 -10.09
N PHE A 122 -0.91 0.33 -10.07
CA PHE A 122 -1.30 -0.42 -11.26
C PHE A 122 -2.67 -1.05 -11.03
N SER A 123 -3.31 -1.52 -12.10
CA SER A 123 -4.55 -2.29 -12.01
C SER A 123 -4.34 -3.72 -12.48
N SER A 124 -5.01 -4.65 -11.81
CA SER A 124 -5.09 -6.05 -12.23
C SER A 124 -6.54 -6.49 -12.34
N ALA A 125 -6.85 -7.17 -13.43
CA ALA A 125 -8.14 -7.78 -13.69
C ALA A 125 -7.93 -9.16 -14.32
N VAL A 126 -8.91 -10.04 -14.20
CA VAL A 126 -8.92 -11.28 -14.96
C VAL A 126 -8.93 -10.92 -16.45
N ASP A 127 -8.13 -11.62 -17.25
CA ASP A 127 -8.14 -11.45 -18.70
C ASP A 127 -9.40 -12.11 -19.28
N ASP A 128 -10.21 -11.30 -19.97
CA ASP A 128 -11.47 -11.74 -20.58
C ASP A 128 -11.26 -12.83 -21.65
N SER A 129 -10.08 -12.87 -22.26
CA SER A 129 -9.69 -13.89 -23.26
C SER A 129 -9.12 -15.16 -22.63
N ASN A 130 -8.63 -15.09 -21.39
CA ASN A 130 -8.07 -16.23 -20.67
C ASN A 130 -8.21 -16.03 -19.14
N PRO A 131 -9.23 -16.64 -18.51
CA PRO A 131 -9.47 -16.48 -17.07
C PRO A 131 -8.34 -16.97 -16.16
N ALA A 132 -7.39 -17.76 -16.68
CA ALA A 132 -6.20 -18.17 -15.94
C ALA A 132 -5.11 -17.09 -15.91
N ARG A 133 -5.26 -16.01 -16.68
CA ARG A 133 -4.31 -14.89 -16.74
C ARG A 133 -4.86 -13.63 -16.08
N MET A 134 -3.92 -12.84 -15.57
CA MET A 134 -4.17 -11.50 -15.08
C MET A 134 -3.74 -10.49 -16.14
N ARG A 135 -4.67 -9.63 -16.56
CA ARG A 135 -4.36 -8.40 -17.28
C ARG A 135 -3.80 -7.39 -16.27
N VAL A 136 -2.56 -6.98 -16.49
CA VAL A 136 -1.85 -5.98 -15.68
C VAL A 136 -1.72 -4.70 -16.51
N VAL A 137 -2.11 -3.56 -15.93
CA VAL A 137 -2.01 -2.25 -16.59
C VAL A 137 -1.31 -1.30 -15.63
N ASP A 138 -0.17 -0.77 -16.08
CA ASP A 138 0.59 0.26 -15.37
C ASP A 138 -0.27 1.47 -15.02
N GLY A 139 -0.16 1.96 -13.79
CA GLY A 139 -0.88 3.13 -13.29
C GLY A 139 -0.06 4.41 -13.40
N GLY A 140 0.64 4.65 -14.51
CA GLY A 140 1.30 5.93 -14.75
C GLY A 140 2.70 6.07 -14.12
N GLY A 141 3.35 4.97 -13.73
CA GLY A 141 4.75 4.97 -13.26
C GLY A 141 4.99 5.57 -11.89
N LYS A 142 3.97 5.71 -11.04
CA LYS A 142 4.09 6.13 -9.64
C LYS A 142 4.36 4.98 -8.67
N THR A 143 4.47 3.73 -9.15
CA THR A 143 4.72 2.59 -8.26
C THR A 143 6.11 2.71 -7.64
N THR A 144 6.21 2.59 -6.33
CA THR A 144 7.50 2.64 -5.63
C THR A 144 7.62 1.56 -4.57
N ALA A 145 8.84 1.19 -4.23
CA ALA A 145 9.14 0.28 -3.14
C ALA A 145 10.29 0.80 -2.27
N TRP A 146 10.24 0.50 -0.98
CA TRP A 146 11.27 0.82 0.00
C TRP A 146 11.54 -0.38 0.91
N GLY A 147 12.79 -0.53 1.35
CA GLY A 147 13.25 -1.61 2.21
C GLY A 147 14.04 -2.68 1.46
N ARG A 148 14.49 -3.70 2.19
CA ARG A 148 15.50 -4.65 1.72
C ARG A 148 15.15 -5.43 0.45
N TRP A 149 13.86 -5.66 0.18
CA TRP A 149 13.39 -6.39 -1.00
C TRP A 149 12.86 -5.47 -2.10
N ALA A 150 13.05 -4.14 -1.99
CA ALA A 150 12.50 -3.16 -2.92
C ALA A 150 12.96 -3.41 -4.37
N THR A 151 14.24 -3.68 -4.58
CA THR A 151 14.79 -4.01 -5.92
C THR A 151 14.10 -5.22 -6.51
N THR A 152 13.95 -6.30 -5.74
CA THR A 152 13.26 -7.50 -6.18
C THR A 152 11.79 -7.24 -6.54
N VAL A 153 11.08 -6.44 -5.73
CA VAL A 153 9.69 -6.06 -6.02
C VAL A 153 9.59 -5.28 -7.34
N VAL A 154 10.52 -4.33 -7.57
CA VAL A 154 10.59 -3.55 -8.81
C VAL A 154 10.86 -4.46 -10.02
N GLU A 155 11.82 -5.37 -9.93
CA GLU A 155 12.13 -6.33 -11.02
C GLU A 155 10.92 -7.20 -11.38
N ILE A 156 10.15 -7.67 -10.38
CA ILE A 156 8.92 -8.43 -10.63
C ILE A 156 7.90 -7.55 -11.35
N LEU A 157 7.67 -6.33 -10.89
CA LEU A 157 6.71 -5.39 -11.51
C LEU A 157 7.11 -5.05 -12.96
N GLU A 158 8.39 -4.80 -13.21
CA GLU A 158 8.91 -4.50 -14.55
C GLU A 158 8.76 -5.69 -15.52
N SER A 159 8.92 -6.92 -15.03
CA SER A 159 8.64 -8.13 -15.83
C SER A 159 7.18 -8.23 -16.29
N GLY A 160 6.26 -7.59 -15.55
CA GLY A 160 4.84 -7.44 -15.92
C GLY A 160 4.51 -6.16 -16.67
N GLY A 161 5.50 -5.35 -17.04
CA GLY A 161 5.29 -4.07 -17.71
C GLY A 161 4.78 -2.93 -16.81
N VAL A 162 4.87 -3.07 -15.49
CA VAL A 162 4.57 -1.99 -14.53
C VAL A 162 5.86 -1.22 -14.26
N ARG A 163 5.81 0.10 -14.47
CA ARG A 163 6.94 0.98 -14.17
C ARG A 163 6.99 1.19 -12.67
N ALA A 164 8.14 0.90 -12.08
CA ALA A 164 8.35 1.05 -10.65
C ALA A 164 9.76 1.56 -10.32
N ALA A 165 9.93 2.16 -9.16
CA ALA A 165 11.23 2.66 -8.69
C ALA A 165 11.50 2.26 -7.24
N VAL A 166 12.78 2.00 -6.94
CA VAL A 166 13.26 1.89 -5.57
C VAL A 166 13.46 3.29 -5.00
N ILE A 167 12.98 3.51 -3.78
CA ILE A 167 13.23 4.72 -3.00
C ILE A 167 14.06 4.29 -1.80
N ASP A 168 15.27 4.84 -1.67
CA ASP A 168 16.18 4.48 -0.57
C ASP A 168 15.97 5.35 0.67
N ASP A 169 15.53 6.60 0.46
CA ASP A 169 15.32 7.57 1.53
C ASP A 169 13.92 7.43 2.16
N TRP A 170 13.89 7.25 3.48
CA TRP A 170 12.64 7.09 4.24
C TRP A 170 11.77 8.35 4.20
N ALA A 171 12.37 9.56 4.26
CA ALA A 171 11.60 10.80 4.24
C ALA A 171 10.83 10.94 2.90
N THR A 172 11.50 10.63 1.79
CA THR A 172 10.90 10.59 0.46
C THR A 172 9.81 9.51 0.36
N PHE A 173 10.09 8.28 0.78
CA PHE A 173 9.12 7.18 0.68
C PHE A 173 7.87 7.41 1.55
N SER A 174 8.06 7.93 2.76
CA SER A 174 6.96 8.25 3.67
C SER A 174 6.10 9.40 3.14
N GLY A 175 6.71 10.41 2.50
CA GLY A 175 5.98 11.46 1.78
C GLY A 175 5.12 10.90 0.62
N LEU A 176 5.65 9.95 -0.15
CA LEU A 176 4.88 9.25 -1.21
C LEU A 176 3.74 8.40 -0.64
N THR A 177 3.92 7.85 0.56
CA THR A 177 2.87 7.11 1.27
C THR A 177 1.71 8.04 1.64
N VAL A 178 2.02 9.24 2.14
CA VAL A 178 1.01 10.28 2.42
C VAL A 178 0.29 10.70 1.15
N GLU A 179 1.02 10.96 0.05
CA GLU A 179 0.41 11.31 -1.24
C GLU A 179 -0.58 10.22 -1.70
N LYS A 180 -0.17 8.94 -1.64
CA LYS A 180 -1.04 7.81 -2.02
C LYS A 180 -2.25 7.68 -1.09
N LEU A 181 -2.07 7.88 0.22
CA LEU A 181 -3.16 7.87 1.19
C LEU A 181 -4.19 8.95 0.88
N LEU A 182 -3.73 10.18 0.64
CA LEU A 182 -4.61 11.30 0.28
C LEU A 182 -5.35 11.01 -1.01
N TRP A 183 -4.65 10.58 -2.07
CA TRP A 183 -5.29 10.22 -3.34
C TRP A 183 -6.41 9.19 -3.14
N SER A 184 -6.05 8.07 -2.49
CA SER A 184 -6.93 6.92 -2.31
C SER A 184 -8.05 7.17 -1.30
N SER A 185 -7.98 8.25 -0.52
CA SER A 185 -9.02 8.70 0.41
C SER A 185 -9.94 9.74 -0.22
N ILE A 186 -9.39 10.69 -0.97
CA ILE A 186 -10.12 11.80 -1.58
C ILE A 186 -10.89 11.38 -2.83
N PHE A 187 -10.23 10.70 -3.77
CA PHE A 187 -10.83 10.48 -5.09
C PHE A 187 -11.95 9.45 -5.10
N TRP A 188 -11.89 8.41 -4.26
CA TRP A 188 -13.04 7.52 -4.11
C TRP A 188 -14.20 8.25 -3.43
N LEU A 189 -13.91 9.08 -2.42
CA LEU A 189 -14.90 9.77 -1.61
C LEU A 189 -15.69 10.76 -2.46
N LEU A 190 -14.97 11.62 -3.20
CA LEU A 190 -15.57 12.54 -4.16
C LEU A 190 -16.32 11.78 -5.26
N SER A 191 -15.77 10.67 -5.76
CA SER A 191 -16.47 9.85 -6.77
C SER A 191 -17.79 9.32 -6.23
N ALA A 192 -17.81 8.76 -5.03
CA ALA A 192 -19.01 8.25 -4.40
C ALA A 192 -20.04 9.36 -4.10
N GLY A 193 -19.60 10.49 -3.54
CA GLY A 193 -20.45 11.64 -3.24
C GLY A 193 -20.97 12.36 -4.50
N LEU A 194 -20.32 12.19 -5.64
CA LEU A 194 -20.71 12.72 -6.95
C LEU A 194 -21.30 11.64 -7.86
N ALA A 195 -22.00 10.65 -7.28
CA ALA A 195 -22.73 9.61 -8.00
C ALA A 195 -21.89 8.79 -9.00
N GLY A 196 -20.68 8.38 -8.58
CA GLY A 196 -19.77 7.55 -9.37
C GLY A 196 -18.97 8.31 -10.43
N LYS A 197 -18.76 9.63 -10.22
CA LYS A 197 -18.01 10.47 -11.17
C LYS A 197 -16.59 9.91 -11.39
N PRO A 198 -16.13 9.73 -12.64
CA PRO A 198 -14.76 9.27 -12.91
C PRO A 198 -13.69 10.22 -12.38
N VAL A 199 -12.55 9.68 -11.93
CA VAL A 199 -11.50 10.46 -11.27
C VAL A 199 -10.92 11.57 -12.16
N GLY A 200 -10.87 11.36 -13.47
CA GLY A 200 -10.41 12.40 -14.41
C GLY A 200 -11.40 13.55 -14.57
N ARG A 201 -12.72 13.32 -14.39
CA ARG A 201 -13.72 14.40 -14.39
C ARG A 201 -13.64 15.18 -13.08
N ILE A 202 -13.47 14.49 -11.95
CA ILE A 202 -13.24 15.12 -10.64
C ILE A 202 -12.01 16.03 -10.68
N ALA A 203 -10.88 15.54 -11.19
CA ALA A 203 -9.64 16.32 -11.26
C ALA A 203 -9.77 17.63 -12.07
N ARG A 204 -10.67 17.69 -13.06
CA ARG A 204 -10.90 18.88 -13.89
C ARG A 204 -11.94 19.82 -13.30
N GLU A 205 -13.05 19.26 -12.80
CA GLU A 205 -14.26 20.01 -12.47
C GLU A 205 -14.40 20.28 -10.96
N ASN A 206 -13.68 19.54 -10.12
CA ASN A 206 -13.81 19.54 -8.66
C ASN A 206 -12.46 19.77 -7.96
N ARG A 207 -11.54 20.48 -8.62
CA ARG A 207 -10.19 20.76 -8.07
C ARG A 207 -10.25 21.49 -6.73
N LEU A 208 -11.22 22.40 -6.54
CA LEU A 208 -11.39 23.10 -5.26
C LEU A 208 -11.79 22.16 -4.13
N ASP A 209 -12.63 21.16 -4.40
CA ASP A 209 -13.00 20.12 -3.42
C ASP A 209 -11.78 19.25 -3.06
N VAL A 210 -10.98 18.87 -4.08
CA VAL A 210 -9.72 18.14 -3.87
C VAL A 210 -8.77 18.97 -2.99
N ARG A 211 -8.59 20.25 -3.31
CA ARG A 211 -7.74 21.17 -2.54
C ARG A 211 -8.20 21.29 -1.10
N ALA A 212 -9.50 21.52 -0.86
CA ALA A 212 -10.04 21.65 0.48
C ALA A 212 -9.78 20.39 1.32
N LEU A 213 -9.99 19.20 0.74
CA LEU A 213 -9.70 17.94 1.41
C LEU A 213 -8.18 17.73 1.63
N VAL A 214 -7.31 18.11 0.69
CA VAL A 214 -5.85 18.04 0.91
C VAL A 214 -5.45 18.97 2.05
N ALA A 215 -5.90 20.22 2.06
CA ALA A 215 -5.57 21.19 3.11
C ALA A 215 -5.99 20.70 4.51
N GLU A 216 -7.13 20.00 4.60
CA GLU A 216 -7.65 19.47 5.85
C GLU A 216 -6.97 18.16 6.29
N LEU A 217 -6.72 17.22 5.37
CA LEU A 217 -6.23 15.89 5.71
C LEU A 217 -4.70 15.80 5.79
N LEU A 218 -3.98 16.68 5.07
CA LEU A 218 -2.52 16.64 5.01
C LEU A 218 -1.85 16.86 6.38
N PRO A 219 -2.23 17.86 7.21
CA PRO A 219 -1.64 18.05 8.53
C PRO A 219 -1.80 16.83 9.45
N ILE A 220 -2.95 16.16 9.36
CA ILE A 220 -3.24 14.93 10.13
C ILE A 220 -2.27 13.81 9.71
N ALA A 221 -2.09 13.62 8.39
CA ALA A 221 -1.17 12.61 7.86
C ALA A 221 0.30 12.91 8.26
N ASP A 222 0.73 14.15 8.12
CA ASP A 222 2.11 14.55 8.43
C ASP A 222 2.45 14.41 9.89
N ALA A 223 1.57 14.80 10.81
CA ALA A 223 1.80 14.65 12.25
C ALA A 223 2.10 13.19 12.63
N HIS A 224 1.48 12.24 11.93
CA HIS A 224 1.68 10.82 12.15
C HIS A 224 2.90 10.25 11.44
N VAL A 225 3.39 10.89 10.37
CA VAL A 225 4.66 10.52 9.70
C VAL A 225 5.88 11.21 10.32
N ALA A 226 5.71 12.37 10.96
CA ALA A 226 6.77 13.09 11.66
C ALA A 226 7.06 12.51 13.05
N SER A 227 6.02 12.22 13.85
CA SER A 227 6.14 11.45 15.12
C SER A 227 6.74 10.05 14.95
N SER A 228 6.85 9.64 13.70
CA SER A 228 7.39 8.37 13.24
C SER A 228 8.88 8.42 12.85
N ALA A 229 9.48 9.61 12.78
CA ALA A 229 10.88 9.83 12.40
C ALA A 229 11.85 9.77 13.60
N ASP A 230 11.34 9.82 14.84
CA ASP A 230 12.14 9.69 16.07
C ASP A 230 12.69 8.26 16.30
N GLY A 231 12.46 7.35 15.35
CA GLY A 231 13.10 6.02 15.27
C GLY A 231 14.04 5.88 14.07
N SER A 232 14.55 6.98 13.49
CA SER A 232 15.49 6.94 12.37
C SER A 232 16.73 6.09 12.70
N PRO A 233 17.06 5.07 11.88
CA PRO A 233 18.26 4.28 12.06
C PRO A 233 19.46 5.10 11.55
N GLU A 234 20.07 5.91 12.41
CA GLU A 234 21.47 6.31 12.25
C GLU A 234 22.32 5.03 12.37
N GLY A 235 22.47 4.27 11.28
CA GLY A 235 23.26 3.04 11.34
C GLY A 235 23.16 2.04 10.20
N ALA A 236 22.34 2.26 9.16
CA ALA A 236 22.40 1.44 7.95
C ALA A 236 23.61 1.85 7.08
N SER A 237 24.81 1.70 7.63
CA SER A 237 26.05 1.82 6.87
C SER A 237 26.26 0.57 6.03
N SER A 238 26.69 0.82 4.79
CA SER A 238 26.90 -0.13 3.71
C SER A 238 27.67 -1.39 4.16
N SER A 239 27.07 -2.56 3.96
CA SER A 239 27.83 -3.79 3.76
C SER A 239 27.24 -4.57 2.59
N ALA A 240 27.42 -4.02 1.38
CA ALA A 240 27.46 -4.82 0.18
C ALA A 240 28.72 -5.70 0.23
N GLN A 241 28.61 -6.93 0.74
CA GLN A 241 29.62 -7.94 0.49
C GLN A 241 29.24 -8.72 -0.77
N ALA A 242 30.05 -8.48 -1.80
CA ALA A 242 30.03 -9.18 -3.07
C ALA A 242 30.25 -10.69 -2.87
N ALA A 243 29.52 -11.48 -3.66
CA ALA A 243 29.79 -12.89 -3.87
C ALA A 243 31.24 -13.12 -4.37
N PRO A 244 31.93 -14.19 -3.95
CA PRO A 244 33.30 -14.42 -4.38
C PRO A 244 33.32 -15.03 -5.80
N GLY A 245 33.75 -14.20 -6.75
CA GLY A 245 34.16 -14.62 -8.08
C GLY A 245 35.57 -15.23 -8.05
N THR A 246 35.65 -16.44 -8.57
CA THR A 246 36.82 -17.17 -9.11
C THR A 246 38.08 -16.35 -9.39
N THR A 247 39.20 -16.75 -8.77
CA THR A 247 40.54 -16.62 -9.39
C THR A 247 41.29 -17.94 -9.25
N SER A 248 41.75 -18.45 -10.38
CA SER A 248 42.69 -19.55 -10.49
C SER A 248 44.09 -19.08 -10.09
N SER A 249 44.79 -19.83 -9.25
CA SER A 249 46.25 -19.90 -9.31
C SER A 249 46.76 -21.22 -8.76
N THR A 250 47.67 -21.79 -9.52
CA THR A 250 48.26 -23.12 -9.48
C THR A 250 49.34 -23.31 -8.41
N ALA A 251 49.48 -24.57 -8.01
CA ALA A 251 50.69 -25.28 -7.58
C ALA A 251 51.17 -25.12 -6.12
N GLY A 252 51.34 -26.28 -5.44
CA GLY A 252 52.29 -26.34 -4.33
C GLY A 252 52.09 -27.39 -3.23
N HIS A 253 52.07 -28.68 -3.57
CA HIS A 253 52.66 -29.79 -2.79
C HIS A 253 52.24 -30.13 -1.34
N ARG A 254 52.05 -31.46 -1.19
CA ARG A 254 52.37 -32.36 -0.06
C ARG A 254 51.31 -32.70 1.01
N ALA A 255 50.80 -33.92 0.80
CA ALA A 255 50.28 -34.91 1.72
C ALA A 255 50.77 -34.88 3.17
N THR A 256 49.88 -35.27 4.10
CA THR A 256 50.06 -36.44 4.97
C THR A 256 48.70 -36.89 5.53
N SER A 257 48.64 -38.15 5.90
CA SER A 257 47.47 -39.02 5.92
C SER A 257 47.17 -39.54 7.34
N ILE A 258 45.98 -40.14 7.49
CA ILE A 258 45.68 -41.37 8.26
C ILE A 258 45.13 -41.25 9.72
N LYS A 259 43.87 -41.71 9.83
CA LYS A 259 43.23 -42.64 10.81
C LYS A 259 42.90 -42.15 12.23
N ASP A 260 41.62 -42.09 12.58
CA ASP A 260 40.68 -43.15 13.03
C ASP A 260 40.63 -43.20 14.56
N VAL A 261 39.46 -42.92 15.15
CA VAL A 261 38.87 -43.80 16.18
C VAL A 261 37.34 -43.75 16.04
N VAL A 262 36.78 -44.93 15.74
CA VAL A 262 35.36 -45.29 15.69
C VAL A 262 34.91 -45.80 17.06
N SER A 263 33.59 -45.72 17.30
CA SER A 263 32.76 -46.56 18.17
C SER A 263 32.29 -45.88 19.45
N ALA A 264 31.03 -46.02 19.90
CA ALA A 264 29.83 -46.65 19.37
C ALA A 264 28.67 -46.38 20.35
N ARG A 265 27.45 -46.71 19.88
CA ARG A 265 26.23 -47.12 20.62
C ARG A 265 25.06 -46.12 20.65
N SER A 266 24.18 -46.31 19.66
CA SER A 266 22.70 -46.35 19.82
C SER A 266 22.29 -47.62 20.62
N PRO A 267 21.01 -47.99 20.85
CA PRO A 267 19.73 -47.44 20.31
C PRO A 267 18.53 -47.44 21.30
N GLU A 268 17.34 -47.21 20.74
CA GLU A 268 15.97 -47.49 21.24
C GLU A 268 15.24 -46.30 21.92
N GLY A 269 13.98 -45.98 21.62
CA GLY A 269 12.95 -46.79 20.97
C GLY A 269 11.78 -45.97 20.39
N ALA A 270 10.98 -46.70 19.63
CA ALA A 270 9.82 -46.29 18.86
C ALA A 270 8.61 -45.88 19.72
N ALA A 271 7.75 -45.02 19.17
CA ALA A 271 6.29 -45.20 19.23
C ALA A 271 5.59 -44.27 18.23
N ALA A 272 4.98 -44.87 17.22
CA ALA A 272 3.86 -44.30 16.50
C ALA A 272 2.60 -44.39 17.38
N GLN A 273 1.74 -43.37 17.36
CA GLN A 273 0.30 -43.56 17.58
C GLN A 273 -0.50 -42.44 16.94
N ALA A 274 -1.60 -42.87 16.30
CA ALA A 274 -2.52 -42.10 15.50
C ALA A 274 -3.69 -41.55 16.33
N PHE A 275 -4.28 -40.47 15.82
CA PHE A 275 -5.68 -40.04 15.92
C PHE A 275 -6.41 -40.19 17.26
N GLU A 276 -6.77 -39.04 17.85
CA GLU A 276 -8.12 -38.89 18.40
C GLU A 276 -8.66 -37.46 18.24
N LYS A 277 -9.86 -37.40 17.67
CA LYS A 277 -10.69 -36.20 17.51
C LYS A 277 -11.02 -35.62 18.87
N HIS A 278 -10.76 -34.34 19.10
CA HIS A 278 -11.56 -33.54 20.04
C HIS A 278 -12.07 -32.28 19.37
N SER A 279 -13.39 -32.30 19.14
CA SER A 279 -14.21 -31.12 18.98
C SER A 279 -14.05 -30.25 20.23
N CYS A 280 -13.70 -28.99 20.07
CA CYS A 280 -14.04 -27.97 21.06
C CYS A 280 -14.58 -26.74 20.33
N ARG A 281 -15.88 -26.55 20.53
CA ARG A 281 -16.63 -25.35 20.14
C ARG A 281 -16.09 -24.13 20.89
N SER A 282 -16.19 -22.99 20.22
CA SER A 282 -16.53 -21.67 20.76
C SER A 282 -15.70 -21.12 21.93
N GLY A 283 -15.07 -19.97 21.66
CA GLY A 283 -15.00 -18.91 22.66
C GLY A 283 -13.59 -18.46 23.01
N LEU A 284 -12.96 -17.69 22.12
CA LEU A 284 -11.95 -16.71 22.51
C LEU A 284 -11.86 -15.61 21.43
N LYS A 285 -12.92 -14.80 21.36
CA LYS A 285 -12.77 -13.41 20.89
C LYS A 285 -12.23 -12.63 22.09
N ALA A 286 -10.91 -12.46 22.17
CA ALA A 286 -10.27 -11.51 23.07
C ALA A 286 -9.94 -10.26 22.25
N ARG A 287 -10.70 -9.18 22.43
CA ARG A 287 -10.34 -8.04 23.30
C ARG A 287 -9.07 -7.32 22.83
N TYR A 288 -9.18 -6.66 21.69
CA TYR A 288 -8.32 -5.55 21.32
C TYR A 288 -9.26 -4.49 20.75
N TRP A 289 -9.19 -3.27 21.29
CA TRP A 289 -10.03 -2.07 21.00
C TRP A 289 -11.32 -1.87 21.82
N ASP A 290 -11.26 -1.91 23.16
CA ASP A 290 -12.42 -1.61 24.02
C ASP A 290 -12.73 -0.10 24.22
N ASP A 291 -12.00 0.84 23.61
CA ASP A 291 -12.27 2.29 23.76
C ASP A 291 -12.63 3.04 22.45
N VAL A 292 -13.00 2.33 21.38
CA VAL A 292 -13.55 2.95 20.17
C VAL A 292 -14.77 2.14 19.71
N PRO A 293 -16.00 2.70 19.65
CA PRO A 293 -17.15 1.96 19.17
C PRO A 293 -16.94 1.55 17.70
N LEU A 294 -16.81 0.24 17.48
CA LEU A 294 -16.69 -0.38 16.16
C LEU A 294 -17.94 -0.06 15.31
N ILE A 295 -17.78 0.74 14.25
CA ILE A 295 -18.80 0.92 13.20
C ILE A 295 -18.76 -0.33 12.29
N GLY A 296 -19.27 -1.43 12.82
CA GLY A 296 -19.15 -2.75 12.23
C GLY A 296 -20.49 -3.45 12.03
N ASP A 297 -21.56 -2.76 11.60
CA ASP A 297 -22.85 -3.43 11.32
C ASP A 297 -23.69 -2.84 10.16
N VAL A 298 -23.16 -1.93 9.32
CA VAL A 298 -23.98 -1.24 8.29
C VAL A 298 -24.05 -1.97 6.92
N ALA A 299 -23.59 -3.23 6.81
CA ALA A 299 -23.57 -3.96 5.52
C ALA A 299 -24.70 -4.99 5.33
N ARG A 300 -25.79 -4.92 6.10
CA ARG A 300 -27.01 -5.72 5.86
C ARG A 300 -28.21 -4.83 6.02
N LEU A 301 -28.75 -4.31 4.91
CA LEU A 301 -30.13 -3.86 4.65
C LEU A 301 -30.13 -2.89 3.46
N ALA A 302 -29.91 -3.43 2.25
CA ALA A 302 -30.19 -2.71 1.00
C ALA A 302 -30.46 -3.71 -0.12
N SER A 303 -31.49 -4.54 0.08
CA SER A 303 -32.18 -5.26 -0.99
C SER A 303 -33.67 -5.05 -0.76
N GLY A 304 -34.14 -3.90 -1.21
CA GLY A 304 -35.53 -3.46 -1.10
C GLY A 304 -35.74 -2.40 -2.16
N GLU A 305 -36.11 -2.86 -3.35
CA GLU A 305 -36.69 -2.05 -4.42
C GLU A 305 -37.94 -1.33 -3.87
N ASP A 306 -38.05 -0.02 -4.06
CA ASP A 306 -39.36 0.57 -4.30
C ASP A 306 -39.28 1.86 -5.12
N ASP A 307 -39.97 1.82 -6.24
CA ASP A 307 -40.20 2.89 -7.20
C ASP A 307 -41.23 3.87 -6.65
N SER A 308 -40.92 5.17 -6.55
CA SER A 308 -41.89 6.25 -6.83
C SER A 308 -41.29 7.66 -6.71
N ILE A 309 -41.25 8.36 -7.84
CA ILE A 309 -41.14 9.82 -7.95
C ILE A 309 -42.57 10.41 -7.91
N PRO A 310 -42.80 11.56 -7.24
CA PRO A 310 -43.34 12.70 -7.99
C PRO A 310 -42.91 14.11 -7.52
N GLY A 311 -42.67 14.99 -8.51
CA GLY A 311 -43.02 16.43 -8.49
C GLY A 311 -42.11 17.36 -7.65
N GLY A 312 -41.48 18.40 -8.17
CA GLY A 312 -42.05 19.44 -9.03
C GLY A 312 -42.41 20.66 -8.17
N GLY A 313 -41.50 21.64 -8.04
CA GLY A 313 -41.72 22.85 -7.25
C GLY A 313 -40.77 23.98 -7.64
N LEU A 314 -41.32 24.98 -8.34
CA LEU A 314 -40.68 26.21 -8.80
C LEU A 314 -40.16 27.08 -7.64
N LEU A 315 -39.04 27.78 -7.86
CA LEU A 315 -38.66 28.98 -7.11
C LEU A 315 -38.57 30.18 -8.08
N PRO A 316 -39.03 31.38 -7.67
CA PRO A 316 -39.15 32.52 -8.57
C PRO A 316 -37.87 33.35 -8.67
N THR A 317 -37.75 34.01 -9.81
CA THR A 317 -36.72 34.98 -10.19
C THR A 317 -36.93 36.39 -9.60
N ARG A 318 -35.78 37.06 -9.41
CA ARG A 318 -35.47 38.48 -9.69
C ARG A 318 -35.60 39.52 -8.56
N ALA A 319 -34.47 40.18 -8.26
CA ALA A 319 -34.36 41.63 -8.22
C ALA A 319 -32.89 42.07 -8.39
N GLN A 320 -32.73 43.18 -9.11
CA GLN A 320 -31.51 43.83 -9.59
C GLN A 320 -31.21 45.06 -8.70
N GLU A 321 -29.98 45.59 -8.84
CA GLU A 321 -29.53 46.97 -8.60
C GLU A 321 -29.05 47.42 -7.21
N GLY A 322 -27.87 48.07 -7.21
CA GLY A 322 -27.47 49.06 -6.20
C GLY A 322 -25.97 49.17 -5.90
N ASP A 323 -25.19 49.78 -6.80
CA ASP A 323 -23.89 50.40 -6.46
C ASP A 323 -24.10 51.58 -5.49
N PRO A 324 -23.13 51.87 -4.60
CA PRO A 324 -22.61 53.23 -4.58
C PRO A 324 -21.09 53.34 -4.40
N HIS A 325 -20.55 54.25 -5.21
CA HIS A 325 -19.31 55.03 -5.04
C HIS A 325 -18.80 55.18 -3.59
N TRP A 326 -17.52 54.87 -3.36
CA TRP A 326 -16.71 55.53 -2.33
C TRP A 326 -15.38 56.02 -2.91
N SER A 327 -15.11 57.28 -2.63
CA SER A 327 -13.97 58.08 -3.07
C SER A 327 -12.67 57.74 -2.33
N SER A 328 -11.58 57.87 -3.07
CA SER A 328 -10.18 57.94 -2.68
C SER A 328 -9.90 58.67 -1.36
N ASN A 329 -9.16 58.02 -0.46
CA ASN A 329 -8.16 58.68 0.37
C ASN A 329 -6.94 57.78 0.57
N SER A 330 -5.81 58.30 0.12
CA SER A 330 -4.44 57.83 0.31
C SER A 330 -4.03 58.03 1.76
N VAL A 331 -3.57 56.97 2.43
CA VAL A 331 -2.74 57.07 3.64
C VAL A 331 -1.69 55.97 3.63
N ALA A 332 -0.43 56.43 3.65
CA ALA A 332 0.84 55.80 4.01
C ALA A 332 0.93 54.26 4.13
N SER A 333 1.79 53.70 3.27
CA SER A 333 2.36 52.36 3.43
C SER A 333 3.33 52.33 4.62
N GLU A 334 2.89 51.81 5.75
CA GLU A 334 3.79 51.20 6.73
C GLU A 334 3.86 49.70 6.42
N THR A 335 5.02 49.28 5.89
CA THR A 335 5.36 47.87 5.68
C THR A 335 5.50 47.19 7.03
N LEU A 336 4.47 46.45 7.43
CA LEU A 336 4.53 45.48 8.50
C LEU A 336 5.37 44.26 8.05
N PRO A 337 6.11 43.61 8.96
CA PRO A 337 6.91 42.44 8.60
C PRO A 337 5.98 41.29 8.20
N VAL A 338 6.19 40.75 7.01
CA VAL A 338 5.54 39.52 6.57
C VAL A 338 6.07 38.38 7.45
N GLU A 339 5.22 37.85 8.32
CA GLU A 339 5.49 36.63 9.07
C GLU A 339 5.56 35.45 8.09
N SER A 340 6.79 35.14 7.69
CA SER A 340 7.19 34.02 6.84
C SER A 340 7.06 32.68 7.59
N THR A 341 5.85 32.13 7.65
CA THR A 341 5.61 30.70 7.95
C THR A 341 4.48 30.05 7.14
N ALA A 342 3.57 30.84 6.56
CA ALA A 342 2.43 30.31 5.78
C ALA A 342 2.80 29.83 4.37
N ASP A 343 3.81 30.45 3.75
CA ASP A 343 4.14 30.30 2.32
C ASP A 343 4.48 28.85 1.93
N GLY A 344 5.34 28.19 2.71
CA GLY A 344 5.77 26.82 2.41
C GLY A 344 4.69 25.75 2.57
N SER A 345 3.69 25.98 3.44
CA SER A 345 2.59 25.05 3.66
C SER A 345 1.59 25.09 2.50
N GLU A 346 1.28 26.30 2.03
CA GLU A 346 0.35 26.54 0.95
C GLU A 346 0.89 26.01 -0.39
N GLU A 347 2.16 26.31 -0.69
CA GLU A 347 2.82 25.73 -1.86
C GLU A 347 2.83 24.20 -1.84
N ARG A 348 3.02 23.59 -0.66
CA ARG A 348 3.03 22.13 -0.54
C ARG A 348 1.65 21.54 -0.80
N ILE A 349 0.59 22.19 -0.34
CA ILE A 349 -0.79 21.79 -0.64
C ILE A 349 -1.01 21.85 -2.15
N GLU A 350 -0.66 22.96 -2.82
CA GLU A 350 -0.85 23.07 -4.28
C GLU A 350 -0.06 22.02 -5.06
N ARG A 351 1.21 21.77 -4.70
CA ARG A 351 2.01 20.70 -5.32
C ARG A 351 1.37 19.32 -5.19
N LEU A 352 0.79 19.02 -4.03
CA LEU A 352 0.06 17.78 -3.83
C LEU A 352 -1.22 17.74 -4.65
N VAL A 353 -2.03 18.81 -4.65
CA VAL A 353 -3.25 18.88 -5.46
C VAL A 353 -2.93 18.67 -6.94
N ASP A 354 -1.87 19.27 -7.46
CA ASP A 354 -1.37 19.04 -8.82
C ASP A 354 -1.01 17.57 -9.03
N SER A 355 -0.15 17.02 -8.19
CA SER A 355 0.30 15.62 -8.29
C SER A 355 -0.87 14.61 -8.24
N LEU A 356 -1.87 14.87 -7.40
CA LEU A 356 -3.08 14.04 -7.27
C LEU A 356 -3.99 14.16 -8.50
N CYS A 357 -4.18 15.38 -9.01
CA CYS A 357 -4.98 15.64 -10.20
C CYS A 357 -4.33 15.09 -11.46
N GLU A 358 -3.02 15.28 -11.65
CA GLU A 358 -2.24 14.74 -12.77
C GLU A 358 -2.34 13.23 -12.84
N TYR A 359 -2.15 12.54 -11.71
CA TYR A 359 -2.32 11.10 -11.66
C TYR A 359 -3.74 10.69 -12.04
N SER A 360 -4.75 11.37 -11.48
CA SER A 360 -6.16 11.09 -11.78
C SER A 360 -6.51 11.32 -13.25
N LEU A 361 -5.87 12.27 -13.92
CA LEU A 361 -6.01 12.49 -15.36
C LEU A 361 -5.41 11.33 -16.18
N ALA A 362 -4.27 10.78 -15.74
CA ALA A 362 -3.63 9.63 -16.39
C ALA A 362 -4.50 8.36 -16.36
N ILE A 363 -5.35 8.22 -15.34
CA ILE A 363 -6.34 7.13 -15.22
C ILE A 363 -7.78 7.65 -15.32
N GLY A 364 -8.01 8.66 -16.16
CA GLY A 364 -9.22 9.50 -16.10
C GLY A 364 -10.58 8.81 -16.21
N ALA A 365 -10.64 7.64 -16.84
CA ALA A 365 -11.88 6.84 -16.97
C ALA A 365 -12.18 5.98 -15.73
N ALA A 366 -11.25 5.87 -14.78
CA ALA A 366 -11.44 5.03 -13.61
C ALA A 366 -12.54 5.56 -12.69
N VAL A 367 -13.40 4.64 -12.26
CA VAL A 367 -14.40 4.86 -11.21
C VAL A 367 -14.02 3.97 -10.03
N PRO A 368 -13.61 4.54 -8.88
CA PRO A 368 -13.26 3.76 -7.70
C PRO A 368 -14.44 2.91 -7.22
N SER A 369 -14.17 1.65 -6.87
CA SER A 369 -15.20 0.77 -6.31
C SER A 369 -15.56 1.18 -4.89
N ARG A 370 -16.84 1.48 -4.66
CA ARG A 370 -17.39 1.74 -3.33
C ARG A 370 -17.16 0.56 -2.38
N GLU A 371 -17.42 -0.66 -2.84
CA GLU A 371 -17.24 -1.88 -2.04
C GLU A 371 -15.80 -2.01 -1.54
N MET A 372 -14.82 -1.83 -2.44
CA MET A 372 -13.40 -1.91 -2.04
C MET A 372 -13.01 -0.76 -1.10
N ALA A 373 -13.50 0.45 -1.34
CA ALA A 373 -13.21 1.59 -0.46
C ALA A 373 -13.77 1.40 0.95
N LEU A 374 -14.97 0.81 1.08
CA LEU A 374 -15.58 0.49 2.36
C LEU A 374 -14.87 -0.67 3.07
N ALA A 375 -14.46 -1.70 2.32
CA ALA A 375 -13.71 -2.83 2.87
C ALA A 375 -12.33 -2.42 3.45
N GLU A 376 -11.76 -1.32 2.96
CA GLU A 376 -10.49 -0.75 3.43
C GLU A 376 -10.68 0.56 4.21
N PHE A 377 -11.91 0.86 4.64
CA PHE A 377 -12.26 2.15 5.23
C PHE A 377 -11.40 2.50 6.44
N GLU A 378 -11.26 1.56 7.38
CA GLU A 378 -10.48 1.68 8.61
C GLU A 378 -9.03 2.14 8.37
N TRP A 379 -8.46 1.80 7.23
CA TRP A 379 -7.06 2.06 6.90
C TRP A 379 -6.86 3.33 6.06
N ARG A 380 -7.97 3.96 5.63
CA ARG A 380 -8.00 5.15 4.78
C ARG A 380 -8.76 6.28 5.47
N ASN A 381 -10.06 6.36 5.25
CA ASN A 381 -10.90 7.46 5.76
C ASN A 381 -11.28 7.25 7.22
N GLY A 382 -11.51 6.00 7.63
CA GLY A 382 -11.66 5.64 9.04
C GLY A 382 -10.39 5.92 9.83
N TRP A 383 -9.22 5.78 9.22
CA TRP A 383 -7.96 6.18 9.85
C TRP A 383 -7.94 7.67 10.15
N PHE A 384 -8.25 8.53 9.17
CA PHE A 384 -8.35 9.99 9.40
C PHE A 384 -9.37 10.34 10.49
N LEU A 385 -10.58 9.78 10.43
CA LEU A 385 -11.63 10.01 11.45
C LEU A 385 -11.18 9.58 12.86
N SER A 386 -10.36 8.53 12.97
CA SER A 386 -9.83 8.10 14.26
C SER A 386 -8.80 9.06 14.86
N LYS A 387 -8.28 10.02 14.07
CA LYS A 387 -7.22 10.94 14.51
C LYS A 387 -7.77 12.29 14.89
N GLU A 388 -8.59 12.88 14.03
CA GLU A 388 -9.07 14.23 14.21
C GLU A 388 -10.39 14.44 13.46
N THR A 389 -11.23 15.34 13.97
CA THR A 389 -12.44 15.76 13.27
C THR A 389 -12.10 16.69 12.12
N SER A 390 -12.54 16.32 10.92
CA SER A 390 -12.30 17.02 9.66
C SER A 390 -13.64 17.39 9.01
N PRO A 391 -14.18 18.61 9.24
CA PRO A 391 -15.50 19.02 8.76
C PRO A 391 -15.78 18.80 7.26
N THR A 392 -14.83 19.10 6.38
CA THR A 392 -15.03 18.97 4.92
C THR A 392 -15.06 17.49 4.53
N HIS A 393 -14.12 16.72 5.05
CA HIS A 393 -14.06 15.26 4.92
C HIS A 393 -15.31 14.58 5.45
N LEU A 394 -15.81 14.98 6.62
CA LEU A 394 -17.04 14.46 7.24
C LEU A 394 -18.27 14.74 6.36
N ALA A 395 -18.40 15.97 5.85
CA ALA A 395 -19.49 16.33 4.95
C ALA A 395 -19.48 15.47 3.69
N TRP A 396 -18.29 15.25 3.10
CA TRP A 396 -18.15 14.38 1.94
C TRP A 396 -18.42 12.90 2.23
N LEU A 397 -18.08 12.42 3.44
CA LEU A 397 -18.41 11.05 3.89
C LEU A 397 -19.92 10.85 3.98
N GLN A 398 -20.62 11.82 4.57
CA GLN A 398 -22.08 11.80 4.63
C GLN A 398 -22.70 11.86 3.23
N GLN A 399 -22.18 12.71 2.34
CA GLN A 399 -22.63 12.79 0.95
C GLN A 399 -22.37 11.50 0.17
N ALA A 400 -21.25 10.82 0.47
CA ALA A 400 -20.97 9.49 -0.06
C ALA A 400 -21.84 8.40 0.60
N GLY A 401 -22.73 8.72 1.53
CA GLY A 401 -23.62 7.77 2.20
C GLY A 401 -22.89 6.86 3.19
N VAL A 402 -21.83 7.35 3.83
CA VAL A 402 -21.18 6.70 4.98
C VAL A 402 -21.87 7.18 6.25
N ASP A 403 -22.23 6.27 7.15
CA ASP A 403 -22.78 6.64 8.45
C ASP A 403 -21.66 7.12 9.37
N THR A 404 -21.64 8.42 9.68
CA THR A 404 -20.61 9.04 10.50
C THR A 404 -21.06 9.30 11.94
N ARG A 405 -22.26 8.84 12.33
CA ARG A 405 -22.87 9.16 13.65
C ARG A 405 -22.17 8.53 14.85
N ALA A 406 -21.22 7.64 14.61
CA ALA A 406 -20.37 7.04 15.64
C ALA A 406 -18.94 7.62 15.66
N ALA A 407 -18.65 8.61 14.80
CA ALA A 407 -17.37 9.33 14.76
C ALA A 407 -17.46 10.78 15.29
N SER A 408 -18.63 11.19 15.78
CA SER A 408 -18.95 12.53 16.30
C SER A 408 -19.06 12.58 17.81
#